data_AF-C6CP67-F1
#
_entry.id   AF-C6CP67-F1
#
_cell.length_a   1.000
_cell.length_b   1.000
_cell.length_c   1.000
_cell.angle_alpha   90.00
_cell.angle_beta   90.00
_cell.angle_gamma   90.00
#
_symmetry.space_group_name_H-M   'P 1'
#
loop_
_entity.id
_entity.type
_entity.pdbx_description
1 polymer ?
#
loop_
_entity_poly.entity_id
_entity_poly.type
_entity_poly.pdbx_seq_one_letter_code
_entity_poly.pdbx_strand_id
1 'polypeptide(L)'
;MAMNPPATDWATIEREYCEGELSIRALARQHGISDAAIRKNAKLYGWNRAVNHRSQGSLKMPDANRQTPPKKSISPIENQIDSNCPAIEKNRLTVKQNRTGRPSDYMPEVADDICTLLADGESLRDVCRHPGMPNKATVFRWLAENEVFRDQYAKATDVRADVIFDEIIDIADSTEADAAEVAKSRLKIDARKWVLSRMAPKKYGERITQEVTGKDGGPVVQVNYTPEDYARAQAELERMLPDLD
;
A
#
# COMPACT_ATOMS: atom_id res chain seq x y z
N MET A 1 -43.26 15.49 41.87
CA MET A 1 -43.22 16.06 40.51
C MET A 1 -41.88 15.69 39.89
N ALA A 2 -41.84 14.68 39.02
CA ALA A 2 -40.62 14.36 38.26
C ALA A 2 -40.60 15.28 37.03
N MET A 3 -39.70 16.26 37.03
CA MET A 3 -39.45 17.09 35.84
C MET A 3 -38.85 16.21 34.75
N ASN A 4 -39.56 16.09 33.63
CA ASN A 4 -39.01 15.49 32.41
C ASN A 4 -37.72 16.24 32.03
N PRO A 5 -36.62 15.56 31.68
CA PRO A 5 -35.42 16.23 31.22
C PRO A 5 -35.75 17.05 29.95
N PRO A 6 -35.21 18.28 29.82
CA PRO A 6 -35.52 19.14 28.70
C PRO A 6 -35.13 18.45 27.40
N ALA A 7 -36.03 18.51 26.41
CA ALA A 7 -35.78 18.00 25.07
C ALA A 7 -34.50 18.64 24.53
N THR A 8 -33.52 17.82 24.15
CA THR A 8 -32.24 18.30 23.61
C THR A 8 -32.51 19.15 22.37
N ASP A 9 -32.11 20.42 22.41
CA ASP A 9 -32.31 21.36 21.30
C ASP A 9 -31.32 21.11 20.17
N TRP A 10 -31.67 20.15 19.31
CA TRP A 10 -30.85 19.75 18.17
C TRP A 10 -30.66 20.86 17.12
N ALA A 11 -31.57 21.84 17.05
CA ALA A 11 -31.46 22.94 16.10
C ALA A 11 -30.32 23.90 16.48
N THR A 12 -30.14 24.16 17.77
CA THR A 12 -29.00 24.95 18.26
C THR A 12 -27.68 24.21 18.05
N ILE A 13 -27.65 22.90 18.32
CA ILE A 13 -26.45 22.06 18.12
C ILE A 13 -26.08 21.96 16.63
N GLU A 14 -27.07 21.88 15.73
CA GLU A 14 -26.87 21.87 14.28
C GLU A 14 -26.12 23.12 13.82
N ARG A 15 -26.61 24.29 14.21
CA ARG A 15 -26.02 25.58 13.82
C ARG A 15 -24.56 25.69 14.28
N GLU A 16 -24.30 25.44 15.56
CA GLU A 16 -22.95 25.51 16.13
C GLU A 16 -22.00 24.44 15.53
N TYR A 17 -22.55 23.26 15.22
CA TYR A 17 -21.81 22.20 14.52
C TYR A 17 -21.41 22.63 13.10
N CYS A 18 -22.33 23.27 12.36
CA CYS A 18 -22.09 23.76 11.00
C CYS A 18 -21.13 24.96 10.97
N GLU A 19 -21.26 25.90 11.92
CA GLU A 19 -20.37 27.06 12.08
C GLU A 19 -18.92 26.65 12.33
N GLY A 20 -18.69 25.55 13.05
CA GLY A 20 -17.36 24.95 13.15
C GLY A 20 -16.36 25.69 14.05
N GLU A 21 -16.83 26.65 14.85
CA GLU A 21 -16.03 27.41 15.83
C GLU A 21 -15.52 26.55 16.99
N LEU A 22 -16.34 25.61 17.46
CA LEU A 22 -16.00 24.70 18.57
C LEU A 22 -15.64 23.29 18.08
N SER A 23 -14.69 22.64 18.77
CA SER A 23 -14.45 21.21 18.56
C SER A 23 -15.67 20.39 18.98
N ILE A 24 -15.93 19.25 18.31
CA ILE A 24 -17.10 18.38 18.61
C ILE A 24 -17.13 17.96 20.10
N ARG A 25 -15.95 17.78 20.73
CA ARG A 25 -15.83 17.45 22.16
C ARG A 25 -16.14 18.63 23.10
N ALA A 26 -15.93 19.86 22.66
CA ALA A 26 -16.31 21.05 23.42
C ALA A 26 -17.82 21.30 23.31
N LEU A 27 -18.36 21.17 22.10
CA LEU A 27 -19.80 21.24 21.82
C LEU A 27 -20.60 20.20 22.63
N ALA A 28 -20.10 18.96 22.68
CA ALA A 28 -20.66 17.88 23.50
C ALA A 28 -20.73 18.22 25.00
N ARG A 29 -19.66 18.83 25.54
CA ARG A 29 -19.60 19.24 26.95
C ARG A 29 -20.56 20.39 27.25
N GLN A 30 -20.68 21.35 26.33
CA GLN A 30 -21.57 22.51 26.48
C GLN A 30 -23.04 22.11 26.53
N HIS A 31 -23.45 21.19 25.66
CA HIS A 31 -24.84 20.75 25.55
C HIS A 31 -25.17 19.51 26.40
N GLY A 32 -24.20 19.03 27.21
CA GLY A 32 -24.41 17.89 28.11
C GLY A 32 -24.71 16.56 27.40
N ILE A 33 -24.27 16.39 26.16
CA ILE A 33 -24.54 15.23 25.30
C ILE A 33 -23.24 14.57 24.84
N SER A 34 -23.30 13.28 24.52
CA SER A 34 -22.12 12.59 23.99
C SER A 34 -21.72 13.12 22.62
N ASP A 35 -20.42 13.22 22.36
CA ASP A 35 -19.87 13.60 21.06
C ASP A 35 -20.26 12.59 19.95
N ALA A 36 -20.51 11.34 20.33
CA ALA A 36 -21.08 10.31 19.46
C ALA A 36 -22.53 10.63 19.02
N ALA A 37 -23.37 11.16 19.92
CA ALA A 37 -24.75 11.55 19.58
C ALA A 37 -24.78 12.69 18.57
N ILE A 38 -23.92 13.71 18.74
CA ILE A 38 -23.77 14.81 17.79
C ILE A 38 -23.34 14.29 16.41
N ARG A 39 -22.31 13.43 16.35
CA ARG A 39 -21.85 12.85 15.07
C ARG A 39 -22.90 11.97 14.39
N LYS A 40 -23.70 11.25 15.16
CA LYS A 40 -24.79 10.40 14.64
C LYS A 40 -25.89 11.27 14.03
N ASN A 41 -26.27 12.36 14.70
CA ASN A 41 -27.26 13.31 14.17
C ASN A 41 -26.73 14.09 12.97
N ALA A 42 -25.48 14.57 13.00
CA ALA A 42 -24.85 15.19 11.85
C ALA A 42 -24.88 14.29 10.60
N LYS A 43 -24.63 12.98 10.78
CA LYS A 43 -24.73 11.99 9.69
C LYS A 43 -26.18 11.72 9.25
N LEU A 44 -27.13 11.73 10.18
CA LEU A 44 -28.54 11.44 9.90
C LEU A 44 -29.22 12.59 9.14
N TYR A 45 -28.91 13.83 9.52
CA TYR A 45 -29.51 15.05 8.96
C TYR A 45 -28.60 15.78 7.96
N GLY A 46 -27.38 15.27 7.72
CA GLY A 46 -26.48 15.79 6.69
C GLY A 46 -25.78 17.10 7.04
N TRP A 47 -25.50 17.35 8.31
CA TRP A 47 -24.84 18.58 8.76
C TRP A 47 -23.40 18.64 8.23
N ASN A 48 -23.04 19.76 7.59
CA ASN A 48 -21.71 20.00 7.03
C ASN A 48 -20.98 21.05 7.87
N ARG A 49 -19.85 20.66 8.47
CA ARG A 49 -19.05 21.55 9.31
C ARG A 49 -18.04 22.33 8.47
N ALA A 50 -18.02 23.66 8.63
CA ALA A 50 -16.99 24.50 8.04
C ALA A 50 -15.60 24.09 8.57
N VAL A 51 -14.66 23.87 7.64
CA VAL A 51 -13.30 23.43 7.96
C VAL A 51 -12.54 24.60 8.59
N ASN A 52 -12.39 24.58 9.91
CA ASN A 52 -11.59 25.58 10.61
C ASN A 52 -10.09 25.22 10.48
N HIS A 53 -9.32 26.05 9.77
CA HIS A 53 -7.87 25.94 9.69
C HIS A 53 -7.25 26.39 11.03
N ARG A 54 -6.61 25.47 11.75
CA ARG A 54 -5.18 25.52 12.15
C ARG A 54 -4.85 24.87 13.51
N SER A 55 -3.71 24.18 13.44
CA SER A 55 -2.77 23.60 14.42
C SER A 55 -2.95 23.78 15.93
N GLN A 56 -2.60 22.73 16.68
CA GLN A 56 -1.39 22.67 17.54
C GLN A 56 -1.13 21.19 17.91
N GLY A 57 0.15 20.82 17.98
CA GLY A 57 0.62 19.44 18.05
C GLY A 57 0.34 18.73 19.38
N SER A 58 0.45 17.39 19.34
CA SER A 58 0.70 16.60 20.54
C SER A 58 1.74 15.53 20.22
N LEU A 59 2.79 15.57 21.02
CA LEU A 59 3.93 14.66 21.05
C LEU A 59 3.48 13.19 21.10
N LYS A 60 4.19 12.35 20.33
CA LYS A 60 4.21 10.89 20.47
C LYS A 60 4.82 10.53 21.83
N MET A 61 4.16 9.64 22.58
CA MET A 61 4.76 8.87 23.68
C MET A 61 4.52 7.37 23.43
N PRO A 62 5.36 6.47 23.98
CA PRO A 62 5.55 5.12 23.46
C PRO A 62 4.49 4.11 23.94
N ASP A 63 4.44 3.03 23.17
CA ASP A 63 3.52 1.91 23.21
C ASP A 63 3.58 1.15 24.54
N ALA A 64 2.43 0.97 25.18
CA ALA A 64 2.27 0.08 26.32
C ALA A 64 0.96 -0.72 26.18
N ASN A 65 1.14 -1.96 25.75
CA ASN A 65 0.39 -3.15 26.15
C ASN A 65 -1.15 -3.02 26.22
N ARG A 66 -1.82 -3.41 25.13
CA ARG A 66 -3.24 -3.80 25.20
C ARG A 66 -3.39 -5.24 24.71
N GLN A 67 -3.33 -6.17 25.66
CA GLN A 67 -3.87 -7.52 25.51
C GLN A 67 -5.32 -7.42 25.02
N THR A 68 -5.61 -8.00 23.86
CA THR A 68 -6.97 -8.15 23.34
C THR A 68 -7.66 -9.33 24.05
N PRO A 69 -8.88 -9.16 24.61
CA PRO A 69 -9.64 -10.28 25.13
C PRO A 69 -10.21 -11.12 23.97
N PRO A 70 -10.37 -12.44 24.13
CA PRO A 70 -10.76 -13.34 23.05
C PRO A 70 -12.23 -13.14 22.62
N LYS A 71 -12.48 -13.30 21.31
CA LYS A 71 -13.79 -13.21 20.66
C LYS A 71 -14.76 -14.24 21.28
N LYS A 72 -15.87 -13.77 21.85
CA LYS A 72 -17.02 -14.64 22.17
C LYS A 72 -17.83 -14.91 20.90
N SER A 73 -18.03 -16.19 20.63
CA SER A 73 -18.95 -16.72 19.63
C SER A 73 -20.38 -16.27 19.92
N ILE A 74 -21.12 -15.89 18.88
CA ILE A 74 -22.56 -15.72 18.93
C ILE A 74 -23.15 -16.73 17.95
N SER A 75 -24.08 -17.55 18.45
CA SER A 75 -24.74 -18.67 17.78
C SER A 75 -25.72 -18.22 16.69
N PRO A 76 -26.11 -19.12 15.76
CA PRO A 76 -27.01 -18.81 14.66
C PRO A 76 -28.41 -18.42 15.16
N ILE A 77 -28.95 -17.30 14.67
CA ILE A 77 -30.34 -16.91 14.93
C ILE A 77 -31.22 -17.60 13.88
N GLU A 78 -32.14 -18.44 14.34
CA GLU A 78 -33.20 -19.06 13.55
C GLU A 78 -34.20 -18.00 13.07
N ASN A 79 -34.53 -18.04 11.77
CA ASN A 79 -35.55 -17.20 11.15
C ASN A 79 -36.95 -17.65 11.62
N GLN A 80 -37.62 -16.81 12.42
CA GLN A 80 -39.07 -16.91 12.60
C GLN A 80 -39.73 -15.83 11.73
N ILE A 81 -40.31 -16.30 10.61
CA ILE A 81 -41.13 -15.50 9.71
C ILE A 81 -42.53 -15.50 10.30
N ASP A 82 -42.88 -14.46 11.04
CA ASP A 82 -44.28 -14.22 11.39
C ASP A 82 -44.96 -13.43 10.27
N SER A 83 -45.96 -14.11 9.74
CA SER A 83 -46.88 -13.63 8.71
C SER A 83 -47.75 -12.53 9.30
N ASN A 84 -47.62 -11.29 8.80
CA ASN A 84 -48.70 -10.36 8.44
C ASN A 84 -48.21 -8.89 8.41
N CYS A 85 -47.81 -8.38 7.24
CA CYS A 85 -47.84 -6.95 6.91
C CYS A 85 -47.91 -6.72 5.39
N PRO A 86 -48.65 -5.71 4.91
CA PRO A 86 -49.29 -5.70 3.60
C PRO A 86 -48.38 -5.21 2.46
N ALA A 87 -48.79 -5.55 1.23
CA ALA A 87 -48.12 -5.19 -0.01
C ALA A 87 -48.00 -3.67 -0.21
N ILE A 88 -46.78 -3.18 -0.39
CA ILE A 88 -46.52 -1.90 -1.07
C ILE A 88 -45.56 -2.17 -2.22
N GLU A 89 -46.17 -2.33 -3.39
CA GLU A 89 -45.55 -2.29 -4.69
C GLU A 89 -45.03 -0.87 -4.95
N LYS A 90 -43.71 -0.72 -5.13
CA LYS A 90 -43.09 0.23 -6.08
C LYS A 90 -41.60 -0.01 -6.20
N ASN A 91 -41.26 -0.60 -7.33
CA ASN A 91 -39.95 -0.74 -7.92
C ASN A 91 -39.18 0.60 -7.93
N ARG A 92 -38.10 0.66 -7.15
CA ARG A 92 -36.94 1.52 -7.43
C ARG A 92 -35.71 0.76 -6.94
N LEU A 93 -35.04 0.08 -7.87
CA LEU A 93 -33.69 -0.45 -7.66
C LEU A 93 -32.72 0.72 -7.47
N THR A 94 -32.72 1.33 -6.28
CA THR A 94 -31.57 2.11 -5.83
C THR A 94 -30.61 1.11 -5.22
N VAL A 95 -29.55 0.76 -5.95
CA VAL A 95 -28.41 0.03 -5.41
C VAL A 95 -27.95 0.80 -4.18
N LYS A 96 -28.26 0.26 -3.00
CA LYS A 96 -27.78 0.75 -1.72
C LYS A 96 -26.27 0.59 -1.77
N GLN A 97 -25.56 1.66 -2.10
CA GLN A 97 -24.11 1.71 -1.98
C GLN A 97 -23.81 1.53 -0.49
N ASN A 98 -23.66 0.26 -0.10
CA ASN A 98 -23.17 -0.10 1.21
C ASN A 98 -21.83 0.61 1.33
N ARG A 99 -21.50 1.15 2.50
CA ARG A 99 -20.17 1.69 2.75
C ARG A 99 -19.20 0.51 2.75
N THR A 100 -18.86 0.07 1.55
CA THR A 100 -17.93 -1.00 1.28
C THR A 100 -16.60 -0.53 1.85
N GLY A 101 -16.03 -1.35 2.72
CA GLY A 101 -14.62 -1.20 3.03
C GLY A 101 -13.82 -1.20 1.72
N ARG A 102 -12.60 -0.71 1.79
CA ARG A 102 -11.64 -0.82 0.69
C ARG A 102 -11.73 -2.22 0.05
N PRO A 103 -11.81 -2.34 -1.29
CA PRO A 103 -12.04 -3.63 -1.95
C PRO A 103 -11.11 -4.70 -1.40
N SER A 104 -11.70 -5.80 -0.93
CA SER A 104 -10.97 -6.97 -0.44
C SER A 104 -10.88 -8.04 -1.51
N ASP A 105 -11.97 -8.25 -2.25
CA ASP A 105 -12.13 -9.35 -3.21
C ASP A 105 -11.53 -8.95 -4.55
N TYR A 106 -11.01 -9.93 -5.30
CA TYR A 106 -10.35 -9.67 -6.57
C TYR A 106 -11.34 -9.09 -7.59
N MET A 107 -11.00 -7.92 -8.13
CA MET A 107 -11.76 -7.20 -9.14
C MET A 107 -10.84 -6.97 -10.35
N PRO A 108 -11.04 -7.67 -11.48
CA PRO A 108 -10.20 -7.56 -12.67
C PRO A 108 -10.05 -6.11 -13.17
N GLU A 109 -11.13 -5.35 -13.20
CA GLU A 109 -11.17 -3.96 -13.62
C GLU A 109 -10.27 -3.06 -12.75
N VAL A 110 -10.29 -3.28 -11.43
CA VAL A 110 -9.43 -2.53 -10.51
C VAL A 110 -7.97 -2.98 -10.63
N ALA A 111 -7.74 -4.25 -10.94
CA ALA A 111 -6.41 -4.78 -11.21
C ALA A 111 -5.78 -4.16 -12.48
N ASP A 112 -6.59 -3.98 -13.52
CA ASP A 112 -6.18 -3.32 -14.77
C ASP A 112 -5.91 -1.82 -14.54
N ASP A 113 -6.75 -1.12 -13.76
CA ASP A 113 -6.50 0.27 -13.38
C ASP A 113 -5.18 0.42 -12.59
N ILE A 114 -4.88 -0.52 -11.69
CA ILE A 114 -3.60 -0.54 -10.97
C ILE A 114 -2.43 -0.68 -11.94
N CYS A 115 -2.54 -1.56 -12.94
CA CYS A 115 -1.47 -1.75 -13.93
C CYS A 115 -1.28 -0.49 -14.78
N THR A 116 -2.35 0.17 -15.18
CA THR A 116 -2.32 1.42 -15.94
C THR A 116 -1.57 2.51 -15.18
N LEU A 117 -1.98 2.78 -13.93
CA LEU A 117 -1.34 3.83 -13.12
C LEU A 117 0.12 3.52 -12.77
N LEU A 118 0.45 2.24 -12.57
CA LEU A 118 1.84 1.82 -12.40
C LEU A 118 2.66 2.09 -13.66
N ALA A 119 2.14 1.72 -14.83
CA ALA A 119 2.81 1.93 -16.11
C ALA A 119 3.07 3.43 -16.36
N ASP A 120 2.18 4.31 -15.91
CA ASP A 120 2.32 5.78 -15.97
C ASP A 120 3.36 6.34 -14.98
N GLY A 121 4.07 5.51 -14.22
CA GLY A 121 5.15 5.93 -13.32
C GLY A 121 4.78 5.95 -11.83
N GLU A 122 3.49 5.94 -11.49
CA GLU A 122 3.05 6.05 -10.09
C GLU A 122 3.60 4.91 -9.23
N SER A 123 3.88 5.18 -7.95
CA SER A 123 4.26 4.12 -7.03
C SER A 123 3.04 3.31 -6.61
N LEU A 124 3.18 2.00 -6.37
CA LEU A 124 2.07 1.19 -5.82
C LEU A 124 1.47 1.80 -4.54
N ARG A 125 2.29 2.50 -3.75
CA ARG A 125 1.81 3.21 -2.55
C ARG A 125 0.86 4.36 -2.90
N ASP A 126 1.17 5.12 -3.94
CA ASP A 126 0.33 6.25 -4.40
C ASP A 126 -0.92 5.75 -5.10
N VAL A 127 -0.79 4.70 -5.93
CA VAL A 127 -1.94 3.99 -6.48
C VAL A 127 -2.89 3.54 -5.37
N CYS A 128 -2.35 2.88 -4.34
CA CYS A 128 -3.10 2.47 -3.16
C CYS A 128 -3.61 3.64 -2.30
N ARG A 129 -3.40 4.92 -2.62
CA ARG A 129 -4.02 6.05 -1.91
C ARG A 129 -5.27 6.58 -2.63
N HIS A 130 -5.44 6.28 -3.91
CA HIS A 130 -6.61 6.71 -4.66
C HIS A 130 -7.92 6.15 -4.05
N PRO A 131 -9.03 6.92 -4.10
CA PRO A 131 -10.34 6.45 -3.69
C PRO A 131 -10.74 5.20 -4.46
N GLY A 132 -11.32 4.21 -3.79
CA GLY A 132 -11.76 2.96 -4.43
C GLY A 132 -10.66 1.92 -4.68
N MET A 133 -9.38 2.28 -4.61
CA MET A 133 -8.29 1.32 -4.78
C MET A 133 -8.15 0.37 -3.57
N PRO A 134 -7.66 -0.87 -3.74
CA PRO A 134 -7.31 -1.80 -2.67
C PRO A 134 -6.04 -1.36 -1.93
N ASN A 135 -5.71 -1.99 -0.79
CA ASN A 135 -4.46 -1.71 -0.07
C ASN A 135 -3.35 -2.60 -0.57
N LYS A 136 -2.13 -2.20 -0.24
CA LYS A 136 -0.93 -2.92 -0.67
C LYS A 136 -0.95 -4.40 -0.28
N ALA A 137 -1.50 -4.75 0.88
CA ALA A 137 -1.62 -6.15 1.30
C ALA A 137 -2.62 -6.93 0.43
N THR A 138 -3.77 -6.33 0.11
CA THR A 138 -4.76 -6.88 -0.81
C THR A 138 -4.18 -7.06 -2.22
N VAL A 139 -3.46 -6.06 -2.75
CA VAL A 139 -2.83 -6.16 -4.08
C VAL A 139 -1.83 -7.31 -4.13
N PHE A 140 -0.95 -7.43 -3.13
CA PHE A 140 0.00 -8.54 -3.10
C PHE A 140 -0.67 -9.90 -2.94
N ARG A 141 -1.78 -9.98 -2.20
CA ARG A 141 -2.59 -11.19 -2.11
C ARG A 141 -3.15 -11.56 -3.49
N TRP A 142 -3.70 -10.59 -4.22
CA TRP A 142 -4.19 -10.81 -5.59
C TRP A 142 -3.08 -11.28 -6.54
N LEU A 143 -1.87 -10.71 -6.44
CA LEU A 143 -0.72 -11.12 -7.26
C LEU A 143 -0.26 -12.56 -6.96
N ALA A 144 -0.37 -13.00 -5.71
CA ALA A 144 -0.05 -14.36 -5.32
C ALA A 144 -1.08 -15.37 -5.85
N GLU A 145 -2.36 -15.01 -5.82
CA GLU A 145 -3.47 -15.89 -6.15
C GLU A 145 -3.83 -15.91 -7.66
N ASN A 146 -3.52 -14.84 -8.41
CA ASN A 146 -3.96 -14.66 -9.80
C ASN A 146 -2.78 -14.50 -10.76
N GLU A 147 -2.55 -15.51 -11.60
CA GLU A 147 -1.44 -15.52 -12.57
C GLU A 147 -1.57 -14.45 -13.65
N VAL A 148 -2.76 -14.29 -14.24
CA VAL A 148 -3.00 -13.27 -15.27
C VAL A 148 -2.70 -11.87 -14.75
N PHE A 149 -3.11 -11.55 -13.52
CA PHE A 149 -2.80 -10.25 -12.92
C PHE A 149 -1.30 -10.09 -12.65
N ARG A 150 -0.62 -11.14 -12.18
CA ARG A 150 0.82 -11.11 -11.96
C ARG A 150 1.60 -10.80 -13.24
N ASP A 151 1.22 -11.41 -14.36
CA ASP A 151 1.87 -11.16 -15.65
C ASP A 151 1.60 -9.75 -16.17
N GLN A 152 0.37 -9.25 -16.02
CA GLN A 152 0.02 -7.87 -16.36
C GLN A 152 0.79 -6.86 -15.50
N TYR A 153 0.87 -7.11 -14.19
CA TYR A 153 1.61 -6.28 -13.25
C TYR A 153 3.11 -6.27 -13.56
N ALA A 154 3.69 -7.41 -13.97
CA ALA A 154 5.09 -7.47 -14.39
C ALA A 154 5.34 -6.60 -15.63
N LYS A 155 4.48 -6.69 -16.66
CA LYS A 155 4.57 -5.83 -17.84
C LYS A 155 4.41 -4.35 -17.50
N ALA A 156 3.46 -4.00 -16.63
CA ALA A 156 3.29 -2.63 -16.15
C ALA A 156 4.55 -2.13 -15.40
N THR A 157 5.20 -3.00 -14.64
CA THR A 157 6.47 -2.69 -13.95
C THR A 157 7.60 -2.46 -14.95
N ASP A 158 7.64 -3.20 -16.06
CA ASP A 158 8.62 -2.97 -17.14
C ASP A 158 8.39 -1.62 -17.81
N VAL A 159 7.14 -1.28 -18.18
CA VAL A 159 6.80 0.02 -18.76
C VAL A 159 7.08 1.17 -17.80
N ARG A 160 6.76 0.99 -16.51
CA ARG A 160 7.07 1.95 -15.45
C ARG A 160 8.57 2.26 -15.35
N ALA A 161 9.44 1.29 -15.63
CA ALA A 161 10.87 1.52 -15.65
C ALA A 161 11.26 2.51 -16.74
N ASP A 162 10.62 2.44 -17.90
CA ASP A 162 10.87 3.35 -19.03
C ASP A 162 10.42 4.77 -18.68
N VAL A 163 9.24 4.93 -18.07
CA VAL A 163 8.76 6.24 -17.61
C VAL A 163 9.67 6.86 -16.54
N ILE A 164 10.09 6.07 -15.55
CA ILE A 164 11.02 6.55 -14.51
C ILE A 164 12.38 6.92 -15.10
N PHE A 165 12.83 6.21 -16.14
CA PHE A 165 14.07 6.51 -16.84
C PHE A 165 14.00 7.88 -17.52
N ASP A 166 12.90 8.18 -18.22
CA ASP A 166 12.72 9.49 -18.85
C ASP A 166 12.56 10.61 -17.80
N GLU A 167 11.83 10.37 -16.71
CA GLU A 167 11.65 11.33 -15.60
C GLU A 167 13.00 11.75 -14.96
N ILE A 168 14.03 10.91 -15.01
CA ILE A 168 15.37 11.27 -14.50
C ILE A 168 15.95 12.47 -15.27
N ILE A 169 15.71 12.53 -16.58
CA ILE A 169 16.19 13.62 -17.44
C ILE A 169 15.47 14.91 -17.05
N ASP A 170 14.14 14.86 -16.94
CA ASP A 170 13.33 16.01 -16.53
C ASP A 170 13.74 16.53 -15.15
N ILE A 171 13.99 15.64 -14.18
CA ILE A 171 14.46 16.03 -12.84
C ILE A 171 15.81 16.74 -12.94
N ALA A 172 16.74 16.26 -13.76
CA ALA A 172 18.05 16.87 -13.90
C ALA A 172 17.94 18.27 -14.53
N ASP A 173 17.16 18.40 -15.60
CA ASP A 173 17.05 19.62 -16.40
C ASP A 173 16.18 20.70 -15.73
N SER A 174 15.17 20.31 -14.94
CA SER A 174 14.26 21.25 -14.25
C SER A 174 14.75 21.67 -12.85
N THR A 175 15.98 21.32 -12.46
CA THR A 175 16.49 21.61 -11.12
C THR A 175 16.97 23.05 -11.02
N GLU A 176 16.43 23.77 -10.03
CA GLU A 176 16.85 25.13 -9.70
C GLU A 176 18.33 25.17 -9.29
N ALA A 177 19.01 26.28 -9.62
CA ALA A 177 20.41 26.52 -9.28
C ALA A 177 20.61 26.89 -7.79
N ASP A 178 20.03 26.10 -6.91
CA ASP A 178 20.18 26.15 -5.45
C ASP A 178 20.85 24.86 -4.95
N ALA A 179 21.81 24.99 -4.04
CA ALA A 179 22.61 23.85 -3.58
C ALA A 179 21.77 22.76 -2.89
N ALA A 180 20.72 23.14 -2.16
CA ALA A 180 19.86 22.19 -1.48
C ALA A 180 18.93 21.46 -2.47
N GLU A 181 18.39 22.17 -3.46
CA GLU A 181 17.59 21.55 -4.52
C GLU A 181 18.43 20.64 -5.42
N VAL A 182 19.66 21.03 -5.79
CA VAL A 182 20.60 20.16 -6.52
C VAL A 182 20.89 18.88 -5.75
N ALA A 183 21.14 18.97 -4.44
CA ALA A 183 21.38 17.79 -3.60
C ALA A 183 20.14 16.87 -3.53
N LYS A 184 18.94 17.44 -3.44
CA LYS A 184 17.67 16.72 -3.40
C LYS A 184 17.36 16.05 -4.74
N SER A 185 17.58 16.73 -5.86
CA SER A 185 17.43 16.16 -7.20
C SER A 185 18.43 15.04 -7.45
N ARG A 186 19.69 15.21 -7.02
CA ARG A 186 20.68 14.12 -7.07
C ARG A 186 20.21 12.89 -6.29
N LEU A 187 19.72 13.05 -5.05
CA LEU A 187 19.17 11.95 -4.26
C LEU A 187 18.00 11.24 -4.96
N LYS A 188 17.09 12.02 -5.58
CA LYS A 188 15.97 11.50 -6.37
C LYS A 188 16.45 10.66 -7.56
N ILE A 189 17.45 11.15 -8.29
CA ILE A 189 18.04 10.47 -9.45
C ILE A 189 18.73 9.19 -9.01
N ASP A 190 19.54 9.23 -7.95
CA ASP A 190 20.28 8.06 -7.46
C ASP A 190 19.32 6.96 -6.96
N ALA A 191 18.26 7.34 -6.24
CA ALA A 191 17.22 6.40 -5.83
C ALA A 191 16.50 5.75 -7.03
N ARG A 192 16.18 6.54 -8.08
CA ARG A 192 15.55 6.03 -9.31
C ARG A 192 16.48 5.09 -10.06
N LYS A 193 17.75 5.45 -10.28
CA LYS A 193 18.77 4.57 -10.89
C LYS A 193 18.87 3.23 -10.16
N TRP A 194 18.92 3.28 -8.83
CA TRP A 194 18.94 2.06 -8.02
C TRP A 194 17.69 1.21 -8.25
N VAL A 195 16.49 1.81 -8.19
CA VAL A 195 15.23 1.08 -8.45
C VAL A 195 15.19 0.49 -9.86
N LEU A 196 15.58 1.26 -10.89
CA LEU A 196 15.63 0.79 -12.29
C LEU A 196 16.51 -0.44 -12.46
N SER A 197 17.67 -0.47 -11.80
CA SER A 197 18.56 -1.64 -11.85
C SER A 197 17.94 -2.91 -11.26
N ARG A 198 16.91 -2.81 -10.40
CA ARG A 198 16.16 -3.96 -9.85
C ARG A 198 14.91 -4.28 -10.66
N MET A 199 14.23 -3.25 -11.20
CA MET A 199 13.00 -3.43 -11.99
C MET A 199 13.31 -4.08 -13.35
N ALA A 200 14.31 -3.58 -14.07
CA ALA A 200 14.69 -4.10 -15.38
C ALA A 200 16.22 -4.28 -15.49
N PRO A 201 16.80 -5.25 -14.75
CA PRO A 201 18.26 -5.43 -14.67
C PRO A 201 18.92 -5.69 -16.03
N LYS A 202 18.21 -6.31 -16.98
CA LYS A 202 18.74 -6.56 -18.32
C LYS A 202 18.91 -5.28 -19.15
N LYS A 203 18.03 -4.28 -18.95
CA LYS A 203 17.98 -3.03 -19.71
C LYS A 203 18.77 -1.91 -19.04
N TYR A 204 18.61 -1.75 -17.72
CA TYR A 204 19.17 -0.64 -16.95
C TYR A 204 20.20 -1.07 -15.89
N GLY A 205 20.52 -2.36 -15.81
CA GLY A 205 21.62 -2.83 -14.97
C GLY A 205 22.97 -2.38 -15.52
N GLU A 206 23.91 -2.12 -14.61
CA GLU A 206 25.28 -1.80 -14.98
C GLU A 206 25.92 -3.00 -15.70
N ARG A 207 26.46 -2.76 -16.89
CA ARG A 207 27.13 -3.79 -17.69
C ARG A 207 28.63 -3.57 -17.59
N ILE A 208 29.32 -4.52 -16.98
CA ILE A 208 30.78 -4.53 -16.91
C ILE A 208 31.27 -5.53 -17.95
N THR A 209 32.04 -5.04 -18.92
CA THR A 209 32.83 -5.89 -19.81
C THR A 209 34.18 -6.11 -19.15
N GLN A 210 34.45 -7.33 -18.69
CA GLN A 210 35.74 -7.69 -18.11
C GLN A 210 36.56 -8.47 -19.14
N GLU A 211 37.72 -7.93 -19.49
CA GLU A 211 38.72 -8.68 -20.25
C GLU A 211 39.43 -9.65 -19.29
N VAL A 212 39.29 -10.95 -19.57
CA VAL A 212 39.94 -12.00 -18.78
C VAL A 212 41.19 -12.45 -19.53
N THR A 213 42.36 -12.10 -18.99
CA THR A 213 43.66 -12.51 -19.52
C THR A 213 44.38 -13.46 -18.54
N GLY A 214 45.26 -14.28 -19.07
CA GLY A 214 46.21 -15.05 -18.28
C GLY A 214 47.27 -14.16 -17.63
N LYS A 215 48.24 -14.80 -16.95
CA LYS A 215 49.36 -14.12 -16.31
C LYS A 215 50.07 -13.21 -17.31
N ASP A 216 50.39 -11.99 -16.88
CA ASP A 216 51.09 -10.96 -17.67
C ASP A 216 50.38 -10.59 -18.99
N GLY A 217 49.05 -10.71 -19.05
CA GLY A 217 48.27 -10.43 -20.27
C GLY A 217 48.31 -11.55 -21.30
N GLY A 218 48.89 -12.70 -20.96
CA GLY A 218 48.98 -13.87 -21.82
C GLY A 218 47.62 -14.58 -22.03
N PRO A 219 47.61 -15.65 -22.83
CA PRO A 219 46.39 -16.43 -23.06
C PRO A 219 45.89 -17.07 -21.76
N VAL A 220 44.56 -17.13 -21.60
CA VAL A 220 43.93 -17.87 -20.50
C VAL A 220 44.22 -19.36 -20.71
N VAL A 221 44.97 -19.95 -19.78
CA VAL A 221 45.23 -21.38 -19.78
C VAL A 221 43.98 -22.08 -19.22
N GLN A 222 43.19 -22.68 -20.10
CA GLN A 222 42.13 -23.60 -19.68
C GLN A 222 42.74 -25.00 -19.47
N VAL A 223 42.72 -25.49 -18.24
CA VAL A 223 43.11 -26.87 -17.93
C VAL A 223 41.84 -27.72 -17.90
N ASN A 224 41.72 -28.65 -18.84
CA ASN A 224 40.65 -29.65 -18.86
C ASN A 224 41.22 -30.97 -18.35
N TYR A 225 40.63 -31.52 -17.30
CA TYR A 225 41.03 -32.81 -16.74
C TYR A 225 40.21 -33.95 -17.35
N THR A 226 40.87 -35.02 -17.76
CA THR A 226 40.20 -36.23 -18.26
C THR A 226 39.99 -37.26 -17.13
N PRO A 227 39.09 -38.25 -17.30
CA PRO A 227 38.93 -39.36 -16.34
C PRO A 227 40.27 -40.05 -16.01
N GLU A 228 41.18 -40.15 -16.97
CA GLU A 228 42.51 -40.72 -16.78
C GLU A 228 43.42 -39.84 -15.92
N ASP A 229 43.31 -38.51 -16.02
CA ASP A 229 44.03 -37.57 -15.15
C ASP A 229 43.56 -37.69 -13.70
N TYR A 230 42.25 -37.87 -13.48
CA TYR A 230 41.68 -38.11 -12.15
C TYR A 230 42.15 -39.46 -11.58
N ALA A 231 42.13 -40.52 -12.38
CA ALA A 231 42.61 -41.84 -11.96
C ALA A 231 44.10 -41.80 -11.58
N ARG A 232 44.92 -41.07 -12.35
CA ARG A 232 46.34 -40.87 -12.03
C ARG A 232 46.53 -40.08 -10.74
N ALA A 233 45.80 -38.99 -10.56
CA ALA A 233 45.86 -38.18 -9.33
C ALA A 233 45.40 -38.97 -8.10
N GLN A 234 44.37 -39.80 -8.24
CA GLN A 234 43.86 -40.64 -7.16
C GLN A 234 44.86 -41.73 -6.75
N ALA A 235 45.47 -42.42 -7.72
CA ALA A 235 46.53 -43.39 -7.44
C ALA A 235 47.76 -42.75 -6.77
N GLU A 236 48.10 -41.51 -7.13
CA GLU A 236 49.19 -40.77 -6.50
C GLU A 236 48.87 -40.37 -5.05
N LEU A 237 47.62 -39.98 -4.77
CA LEU A 237 47.09 -39.70 -3.44
C LEU A 237 47.09 -40.94 -2.54
N GLU A 238 46.59 -42.07 -3.05
CA GLU A 238 46.58 -43.36 -2.34
C GLU A 238 48.00 -43.82 -1.99
N ARG A 239 48.99 -43.52 -2.86
CA ARG A 239 50.40 -43.81 -2.58
C ARG A 239 51.00 -42.89 -1.50
N MET A 240 50.54 -41.65 -1.39
CA MET A 240 51.01 -40.69 -0.39
C MET A 240 50.36 -40.88 0.99
N LEU A 241 49.21 -41.55 1.05
CA LEU A 241 48.46 -41.83 2.27
C LEU A 241 48.30 -43.34 2.47
N PRO A 242 49.40 -44.09 2.64
CA PRO A 242 49.36 -45.56 2.72
C PRO A 242 48.64 -46.10 3.96
N ASP A 243 48.37 -45.26 4.96
CA ASP A 243 47.75 -45.62 6.24
C ASP A 243 46.31 -45.07 6.41
N LEU A 244 45.68 -44.58 5.33
CA LEU A 244 44.27 -44.16 5.35
C LEU A 244 43.34 -45.37 5.11
N ASP A 245 43.17 -46.18 6.14
CA ASP A 245 42.01 -47.08 6.31
C ASP A 245 41.22 -46.66 7.56
#